data_AF-A0A839K1T2-F1
#
_entry.id   AF-A0A839K1T2-F1
#
_cell.length_a   1.000
_cell.length_b   1.000
_cell.length_c   1.000
_cell.angle_alpha   90.00
_cell.angle_beta   90.00
_cell.angle_gamma   90.00
#
_symmetry.space_group_name_H-M   'P 1'
#
loop_
_entity.id
_entity.type
_entity.pdbx_description
1 polymer ?
#
loop_
_entity_poly.entity_id
_entity_poly.type
_entity_poly.pdbx_seq_one_letter_code
_entity_poly.pdbx_strand_id
1 'polypeptide(L)'
;MTIYPDSELYQEIKNGNWIEETEIEKYIEVRTLVENLEIPVEFAALGASNAFQLIGNLPEARHKLLSKLDRIINNVDEEELRNYRRNLRHL
;
A
#
# COMPACT_ATOMS: atom_id res chain seq x y z
N MET A 1 -6.09 2.05 -3.74
CA MET A 1 -7.14 3.08 -3.74
C MET A 1 -8.21 2.73 -4.76
N THR A 2 -9.48 2.77 -4.37
CA THR A 2 -10.64 2.63 -5.26
C THR A 2 -11.13 4.03 -5.61
N ILE A 3 -11.25 4.34 -6.89
CA ILE A 3 -11.70 5.66 -7.37
C ILE A 3 -13.16 5.58 -7.77
N TYR A 4 -14.01 6.39 -7.13
CA TYR A 4 -15.42 6.47 -7.48
C TYR A 4 -15.63 7.47 -8.62
N PRO A 5 -16.43 7.13 -9.67
CA PRO A 5 -16.62 8.01 -10.84
C PRO A 5 -17.23 9.38 -10.53
N ASP A 6 -17.94 9.49 -9.42
CA ASP A 6 -18.57 10.72 -8.91
C ASP A 6 -17.69 11.49 -7.91
N SER A 7 -16.49 10.98 -7.58
CA SER A 7 -15.54 11.68 -6.72
C SER A 7 -14.83 12.82 -7.44
N GLU A 8 -14.45 13.85 -6.68
CA GLU A 8 -13.62 14.96 -7.17
C GLU A 8 -12.27 14.46 -7.72
N LEU A 9 -11.66 13.48 -7.04
CA LEU A 9 -10.41 12.86 -7.46
C LEU A 9 -10.50 12.23 -8.87
N TYR A 10 -11.64 11.65 -9.23
CA TYR A 10 -11.84 11.12 -10.59
C TYR A 10 -11.82 12.22 -11.66
N GLN A 11 -12.31 13.43 -11.34
CA GLN A 11 -12.21 14.57 -12.25
C GLN A 11 -10.76 15.06 -12.36
N GLU A 12 -10.03 15.13 -11.24
CA GLU A 12 -8.61 15.51 -11.24
C GLU A 12 -7.75 14.55 -12.06
N ILE A 13 -8.01 13.24 -11.98
CA ILE A 13 -7.38 12.22 -12.83
C ILE A 13 -7.65 12.49 -14.31
N LYS A 14 -8.92 12.74 -14.69
CA LYS A 14 -9.30 13.01 -16.09
C LYS A 14 -8.70 14.30 -16.62
N ASN A 15 -8.54 15.30 -15.75
CA ASN A 15 -7.93 16.59 -16.09
C ASN A 15 -6.39 16.51 -16.18
N GLY A 16 -5.79 15.38 -15.75
CA GLY A 16 -4.34 15.21 -15.72
C GLY A 16 -3.66 15.96 -14.57
N ASN A 17 -4.42 16.49 -13.62
CA ASN A 17 -3.91 17.22 -12.46
C ASN A 17 -3.38 16.27 -11.37
N TRP A 18 -3.72 14.99 -11.46
CA TRP A 18 -3.30 13.95 -10.53
C TRP A 18 -2.82 12.71 -11.29
N ILE A 19 -1.75 12.11 -10.81
CA ILE A 19 -1.13 10.90 -11.36
C ILE A 19 -1.08 9.86 -10.24
N GLU A 20 -1.51 8.63 -10.54
CA GLU A 20 -1.45 7.54 -9.54
C GLU A 20 -0.01 7.16 -9.25
N GLU A 21 0.27 7.05 -7.95
CA GLU A 21 1.50 6.53 -7.39
C GLU A 21 1.78 5.08 -7.85
N THR A 22 3.06 4.73 -7.96
CA THR A 22 3.49 3.35 -8.26
C THR A 22 3.08 2.40 -7.13
N GLU A 23 2.97 1.10 -7.39
CA GLU A 23 2.68 0.15 -6.30
C GLU A 23 3.86 0.05 -5.32
N ILE A 24 5.10 0.18 -5.79
CA ILE A 24 6.28 0.26 -4.92
C ILE A 24 6.26 1.51 -4.03
N GLU A 25 5.88 2.67 -4.56
CA GLU A 25 5.76 3.90 -3.77
C GLU A 25 4.75 3.76 -2.63
N LYS A 26 3.61 3.09 -2.85
CA LYS A 26 2.65 2.76 -1.78
C LYS A 26 3.31 1.97 -0.64
N TYR A 27 4.21 1.02 -0.95
CA TYR A 27 4.94 0.29 0.08
C TYR A 27 5.97 1.15 0.81
N ILE A 28 6.61 2.11 0.13
CA ILE A 28 7.50 3.10 0.76
C ILE A 28 6.72 3.99 1.74
N GLU A 29 5.52 4.43 1.37
CA GLU A 29 4.63 5.19 2.26
C GLU A 29 4.23 4.37 3.49
N VAL A 30 3.82 3.10 3.29
CA VAL A 30 3.47 2.20 4.40
C VAL A 30 4.67 1.94 5.31
N ARG A 31 5.87 1.75 4.75
CA ARG A 31 7.12 1.64 5.52
C ARG A 31 7.37 2.88 6.35
N THR A 32 7.21 4.06 5.76
CA THR A 32 7.37 5.35 6.44
C THR A 32 6.36 5.50 7.58
N LEU A 33 5.11 5.09 7.38
CA LEU A 33 4.10 5.07 8.43
C LEU A 33 4.50 4.12 9.58
N VAL A 34 4.87 2.87 9.28
CA VAL A 34 5.30 1.89 10.30
C VAL A 34 6.54 2.34 11.04
N GLU A 35 7.46 3.04 10.38
CA GLU A 35 8.66 3.60 11.00
C GLU A 35 8.32 4.67 12.05
N ASN A 36 7.38 5.57 11.72
CA ASN A 36 7.04 6.74 12.52
C ASN A 36 5.82 6.59 13.43
N LEU A 37 5.13 5.43 13.42
CA LEU A 37 3.98 5.20 14.28
C LEU A 37 4.44 4.83 15.70
N GLU A 38 4.42 5.79 16.62
CA GLU A 38 4.96 5.65 17.98
C GLU A 38 3.93 5.21 19.04
N ILE A 39 2.66 5.14 18.67
CA ILE A 39 1.59 4.72 19.59
C ILE A 39 1.48 3.19 19.64
N PRO A 40 1.03 2.61 20.78
CA PRO A 40 0.62 1.20 20.83
C PRO A 40 -0.61 0.99 19.96
N VAL A 41 -0.47 0.20 18.91
CA VAL A 41 -1.55 -0.04 17.93
C VAL A 41 -1.35 -1.35 17.19
N GLU A 42 -2.46 -2.00 16.85
CA GLU A 42 -2.44 -3.11 15.91
C GLU A 42 -2.38 -2.57 14.48
N PHE A 43 -1.28 -2.85 13.77
CA PHE A 43 -1.17 -2.58 12.34
C PHE A 43 -1.75 -3.78 11.57
N ALA A 44 -2.75 -3.55 10.71
CA ALA A 44 -3.42 -4.62 9.98
C ALA A 44 -3.83 -4.20 8.55
N ALA A 45 -3.02 -4.58 7.56
CA ALA A 45 -3.35 -4.51 6.14
C ALA A 45 -3.71 -5.91 5.62
N LEU A 46 -4.98 -6.28 5.81
CA LEU A 46 -5.50 -7.64 5.56
C LEU A 46 -6.47 -7.73 4.37
N GLY A 47 -6.86 -6.60 3.80
CA GLY A 47 -7.80 -6.57 2.68
C GLY A 47 -7.24 -7.23 1.43
N ALA A 48 -8.11 -7.80 0.59
CA ALA A 48 -7.74 -8.45 -0.68
C ALA A 48 -7.02 -7.52 -1.66
N SER A 49 -7.10 -6.20 -1.47
CA SER A 49 -6.34 -5.21 -2.23
C SER A 49 -4.84 -5.16 -1.87
N ASN A 50 -4.42 -5.83 -0.79
CA ASN A 50 -3.01 -5.92 -0.40
C ASN A 50 -2.41 -7.24 -0.91
N ALA A 51 -1.46 -7.14 -1.85
CA ALA A 51 -0.73 -8.32 -2.36
C ALA A 51 0.00 -9.10 -1.26
N PHE A 52 0.38 -8.41 -0.18
CA PHE A 52 1.03 -8.99 0.99
C PHE A 52 0.29 -8.58 2.26
N GLN A 53 -0.02 -9.56 3.11
CA GLN A 53 -0.59 -9.30 4.43
C GLN A 53 0.46 -8.69 5.37
N LEU A 54 0.19 -7.52 5.93
CA LEU A 54 1.05 -6.88 6.93
C LEU A 54 0.27 -6.80 8.23
N ILE A 55 0.69 -7.57 9.24
CA ILE A 55 0.04 -7.60 10.55
C ILE A 55 1.06 -7.61 11.68
N GLY A 56 0.80 -6.82 12.72
CA GLY A 56 1.58 -6.84 13.95
C GLY A 56 1.22 -5.71 14.91
N ASN A 57 1.34 -6.00 16.21
CA ASN A 57 1.21 -5.00 17.26
C ASN A 57 2.49 -4.17 17.32
N LEU A 58 2.37 -2.85 17.23
CA LEU A 58 3.47 -1.92 17.43
C LEU A 58 3.50 -1.50 18.91
N PRO A 59 4.70 -1.35 19.51
CA PRO A 59 6.02 -1.38 18.87
C PRO A 59 6.64 -2.77 18.68
N GLU A 60 6.10 -3.84 19.27
CA GLU A 60 6.74 -5.16 19.38
C GLU A 60 7.07 -5.78 18.00
N ALA A 61 6.21 -5.57 17.02
CA ALA A 61 6.34 -6.12 15.68
C ALA A 61 7.08 -5.19 14.70
N ARG A 62 7.53 -3.99 15.10
CA ARG A 62 8.05 -2.95 14.19
C ARG A 62 9.17 -3.48 13.31
N HIS A 63 10.19 -4.08 13.91
CA HIS A 63 11.34 -4.61 13.17
C HIS A 63 10.92 -5.66 12.13
N LYS A 64 9.98 -6.54 12.47
CA LYS A 64 9.47 -7.58 11.57
C LYS A 64 8.68 -6.97 10.41
N LEU A 65 7.85 -5.97 10.67
CA LEU A 65 7.09 -5.27 9.64
C LEU A 65 8.01 -4.50 8.69
N LEU A 66 8.97 -3.73 9.21
CA LEU A 66 9.95 -3.00 8.41
C LEU A 66 10.78 -3.95 7.54
N SER A 67 11.29 -5.05 8.11
CA SER A 67 12.05 -6.05 7.35
C SER A 67 11.25 -6.68 6.22
N LYS A 68 9.94 -6.88 6.42
CA LYS A 68 9.05 -7.41 5.38
C LYS A 68 8.81 -6.37 4.28
N LEU A 69 8.60 -5.11 4.65
CA LEU A 69 8.43 -4.00 3.72
C LEU A 69 9.69 -3.77 2.87
N ASP A 70 10.88 -3.77 3.50
CA ASP A 70 12.16 -3.66 2.79
C ASP A 70 12.36 -4.79 1.78
N ARG A 71 11.93 -6.02 2.11
CA ARG A 71 11.99 -7.14 1.15
C ARG A 71 11.04 -6.94 -0.02
N ILE A 72 9.83 -6.44 0.22
CA ILE A 72 8.87 -6.18 -0.85
C ILE A 72 9.42 -5.09 -1.79
N ILE A 73 9.82 -3.95 -1.23
CA ILE A 73 10.32 -2.78 -1.98
C ILE A 73 11.54 -3.14 -2.84
N ASN A 74 12.45 -3.98 -2.35
CA ASN A 74 13.71 -4.27 -3.04
C ASN A 74 13.65 -5.48 -3.99
N ASN A 75 12.64 -6.37 -3.89
CA ASN A 75 12.68 -7.66 -4.60
C ASN A 75 11.43 -7.96 -5.43
N VAL A 76 10.36 -7.18 -5.32
CA VAL A 76 9.12 -7.40 -6.09
C VAL A 76 9.07 -6.43 -7.25
N ASP A 77 8.71 -6.93 -8.42
CA ASP A 77 8.58 -6.10 -9.63
C ASP A 77 7.30 -5.24 -9.56
N GLU A 78 7.40 -3.98 -10.00
CA GLU A 78 6.25 -3.07 -10.13
C GLU A 78 5.19 -3.64 -11.06
N GLU A 79 5.59 -4.26 -12.18
CA GLU A 79 4.65 -4.85 -13.13
C GLU A 79 3.87 -6.02 -12.50
N GLU A 80 4.51 -6.83 -11.67
CA GLU A 80 3.85 -7.92 -10.95
C GLU A 80 2.79 -7.39 -9.97
N LEU A 81 3.12 -6.35 -9.20
CA LEU A 81 2.18 -5.69 -8.29
C LEU A 81 1.00 -5.06 -9.04
N ARG A 82 1.27 -4.37 -10.15
CA ARG A 82 0.23 -3.79 -11.01
C ARG A 82 -0.66 -4.87 -11.62
N ASN A 83 -0.07 -5.97 -12.06
CA ASN A 83 -0.82 -7.09 -12.62
C ASN A 83 -1.71 -7.75 -11.56
N TYR A 84 -1.22 -7.94 -10.34
CA TYR A 84 -2.05 -8.40 -9.22
C TYR A 84 -3.27 -7.49 -9.05
N ARG A 85 -3.05 -6.19 -8.97
CA ARG A 85 -4.11 -5.20 -8.74
C ARG A 85 -5.15 -5.16 -9.86
N ARG A 86 -4.73 -5.20 -11.13
CA ARG A 86 -5.64 -5.21 -12.29
C ARG A 86 -6.51 -6.46 -12.36
N ASN A 87 -6.03 -7.60 -11.84
CA ASN A 87 -6.72 -8.88 -11.89
C ASN A 87 -7.49 -9.22 -10.61
N LEU A 88 -7.59 -8.30 -9.66
CA LEU A 88 -8.44 -8.47 -8.49
C LEU A 88 -9.90 -8.60 -8.95
N ARG A 89 -10.48 -9.79 -8.75
CA ARG A 89 -11.83 -10.15 -9.22
C ARG A 89 -12.96 -9.33 -8.58
N HIS A 90 -12.66 -8.57 -7.54
CA HIS A 90 -13.63 -7.78 -6.79
C HIS A 90 -13.02 -6.41 -6.49
N LEU A 91 -13.36 -5.43 -7.32
CA LEU A 91 -13.21 -4.00 -7.07
C LEU A 91 -14.46 -3.30 -7.60
#